data_AF-A0A2W4WTZ5-F1
#
_entry.id   AF-A0A2W4WTZ5-F1
#
_cell.length_a   1.000
_cell.length_b   1.000
_cell.length_c   1.000
_cell.angle_alpha   90.00
_cell.angle_beta   90.00
_cell.angle_gamma   90.00
#
_symmetry.space_group_name_H-M   'P 1'
#
loop_
_entity.id
_entity.type
_entity.pdbx_description
1 polymer ?
#
loop_
_entity_poly.entity_id
_entity_poly.type
_entity_poly.pdbx_seq_one_letter_code
_entity_poly.pdbx_strand_id
1 'polypeptide(L)'
;QRAIDYLITTTGDAPGIIATEVDRYIVWPGQACGYELGRREIMRLREQARNELGPDFDLRGFHDAVLLNGEVPLAVLDDIVAAWIPEQRRLAERERQRR
;
A
#
# COMPACT_ATOMS: atom_id res chain seq x y z
N GLN A 1 4.21 29.71 6.82
CA GLN A 1 2.84 30.18 7.08
C GLN A 1 1.77 29.42 6.30
N ARG A 2 1.66 29.53 4.97
CA ARG A 2 0.56 28.91 4.19
C ARG A 2 0.34 27.40 4.45
N ALA A 3 1.41 26.60 4.56
CA ALA A 3 1.30 25.16 4.83
C ALA A 3 0.73 24.86 6.24
N ILE A 4 1.08 25.68 7.23
CA ILE A 4 0.59 25.56 8.61
C ILE A 4 -0.90 25.87 8.65
N ASP A 5 -1.30 27.00 8.06
CA ASP A 5 -2.71 27.41 8.04
C ASP A 5 -3.59 26.34 7.36
N TYR A 6 -3.13 25.81 6.22
CA TYR A 6 -3.82 24.75 5.49
C TYR A 6 -3.98 23.46 6.31
N LEU A 7 -2.93 23.01 7.00
CA LEU A 7 -3.01 21.79 7.79
C LEU A 7 -3.91 21.96 9.00
N ILE A 8 -3.88 23.11 9.69
CA ILE A 8 -4.78 23.41 10.82
C ILE A 8 -6.24 23.35 10.36
N THR A 9 -6.59 23.99 9.24
CA THR A 9 -7.97 23.99 8.74
C THR A 9 -8.44 22.62 8.26
N THR A 10 -7.53 21.79 7.75
CA THR A 10 -7.86 20.48 7.17
C THR A 10 -7.96 19.38 8.24
N THR A 11 -7.10 19.42 9.26
CA THR A 11 -6.95 18.33 10.25
C THR A 11 -7.56 18.66 11.60
N GLY A 12 -7.67 19.93 11.96
CA GLY A 12 -8.11 20.37 13.29
C GLY A 12 -7.03 20.25 14.38
N ASP A 13 -5.79 19.91 14.02
CA ASP A 13 -4.70 19.74 14.98
C ASP A 13 -4.20 21.05 15.58
N ALA A 14 -3.59 20.95 16.77
CA ALA A 14 -3.08 22.10 17.50
C ALA A 14 -1.97 22.83 16.70
N PRO A 15 -1.96 24.17 16.65
CA PRO A 15 -1.00 24.94 15.83
C PRO A 15 0.47 24.61 16.07
N GLY A 16 0.85 24.32 17.33
CA GLY A 16 2.23 23.98 17.68
C GLY A 16 2.69 22.62 17.12
N ILE A 17 1.77 21.65 17.01
CA ILE A 17 2.05 20.34 16.41
C ILE A 17 2.26 20.52 14.90
N ILE A 18 1.34 21.23 14.24
CA ILE A 18 1.42 21.47 12.79
C ILE A 18 2.68 22.27 12.43
N ALA A 19 3.06 23.27 13.22
CA ALA A 19 4.30 24.02 13.00
C ALA A 19 5.53 23.10 13.01
N THR A 20 5.62 22.22 14.02
CA THR A 20 6.71 21.24 14.15
C THR A 20 6.75 20.26 12.97
N GLU A 21 5.58 19.76 12.54
CA GLU A 21 5.48 18.87 11.39
C GLU A 21 5.89 19.57 10.08
N VAL A 22 5.47 20.82 9.87
CA VAL A 22 5.85 21.59 8.69
C VAL A 22 7.36 21.84 8.65
N ASP A 23 7.98 22.18 9.78
CA ASP A 23 9.43 22.33 9.87
C ASP A 23 10.16 21.01 9.55
N ARG A 24 9.63 19.88 10.02
CA ARG A 24 10.14 18.54 9.67
C ARG A 24 10.07 18.27 8.17
N TYR A 25 8.98 18.64 7.50
CA TYR A 25 8.82 18.47 6.06
C TYR A 25 9.77 19.34 5.23
N ILE A 26 10.16 20.51 5.75
CA ILE A 26 11.15 21.39 5.12
C ILE A 26 12.55 20.74 5.17
N VAL A 27 12.93 20.17 6.32
CA VAL A 27 14.25 19.53 6.50
C VAL A 27 14.34 18.17 5.81
N TRP A 28 13.23 17.43 5.72
CA TRP A 28 13.16 16.11 5.09
C TRP A 28 12.09 16.06 3.99
N PRO A 29 12.38 16.64 2.82
CA PRO A 29 11.41 16.72 1.73
C PRO A 29 11.01 15.33 1.23
N GLY A 30 9.70 15.14 0.99
CA GLY A 30 9.14 13.91 0.43
C GLY A 30 8.86 12.80 1.44
N GLN A 31 9.38 12.85 2.67
CA GLN A 31 9.16 11.80 3.67
C GLN A 31 7.65 11.61 3.97
N ALA A 32 6.92 12.70 4.11
CA ALA A 32 5.48 12.67 4.39
C ALA A 32 4.66 12.05 3.24
N CYS A 33 5.17 12.09 2.01
CA CYS A 33 4.49 11.49 0.86
C CYS A 33 4.50 9.96 0.93
N GLY A 34 5.46 9.36 1.64
CA GLY A 34 5.59 7.91 1.75
C GLY A 34 4.34 7.23 2.31
N TYR A 35 3.65 7.85 3.27
CA TYR A 35 2.43 7.29 3.86
C TYR A 35 1.33 7.07 2.82
N GLU A 36 1.01 8.11 2.07
CA GLU A 36 -0.10 8.07 1.12
C GLU A 36 0.29 7.35 -0.18
N LEU A 37 1.54 7.47 -0.64
CA LEU A 37 2.03 6.73 -1.80
C LEU A 37 2.04 5.23 -1.54
N GLY A 38 2.59 4.79 -0.40
CA GLY A 38 2.60 3.37 -0.03
C GLY A 38 1.19 2.81 0.14
N ARG A 39 0.31 3.55 0.84
CA ARG A 39 -1.09 3.16 1.00
C ARG A 39 -1.80 2.99 -0.34
N ARG A 40 -1.67 3.96 -1.24
CA ARG A 40 -2.31 3.92 -2.57
C ARG A 40 -1.83 2.72 -3.37
N GLU A 41 -0.54 2.43 -3.34
CA GLU A 41 0.01 1.33 -4.11
C GLU A 41 -0.46 -0.04 -3.59
N ILE A 42 -0.43 -0.26 -2.28
CA ILE A 42 -0.96 -1.51 -1.69
C ILE A 42 -2.45 -1.70 -2.03
N MET A 43 -3.24 -0.61 -2.00
CA MET A 43 -4.65 -0.67 -2.38
C MET A 43 -4.84 -0.96 -3.87
N ARG A 44 -4.03 -0.35 -4.76
CA ARG A 44 -4.06 -0.62 -6.20
C ARG A 44 -3.76 -2.09 -6.50
N LEU A 45 -2.70 -2.64 -5.90
CA LEU A 45 -2.28 -4.02 -6.06
C LEU A 45 -3.34 -5.00 -5.57
N ARG A 46 -3.95 -4.71 -4.42
CA ARG A 46 -5.06 -5.51 -3.88
C ARG A 46 -6.24 -5.55 -4.85
N GLU A 47 -6.62 -4.39 -5.40
CA GLU A 47 -7.75 -4.31 -6.33
C GLU A 47 -7.44 -5.04 -7.65
N GLN A 48 -6.22 -4.91 -8.17
CA GLN A 48 -5.76 -5.68 -9.32
C GLN A 48 -5.86 -7.19 -9.06
N ALA A 49 -5.32 -7.67 -7.94
CA ALA A 49 -5.39 -9.08 -7.57
C ALA A 49 -6.84 -9.59 -7.42
N ARG A 50 -7.72 -8.80 -6.81
CA ARG A 50 -9.15 -9.14 -6.70
C ARG A 50 -9.82 -9.28 -8.07
N ASN A 51 -9.52 -8.36 -8.98
CA ASN A 51 -10.08 -8.39 -10.33
C ASN A 51 -9.55 -9.57 -11.16
N GLU A 52 -8.27 -9.92 -11.01
CA GLU A 52 -7.64 -10.99 -11.78
C GLU A 52 -7.92 -12.41 -11.24
N LEU A 53 -8.15 -12.56 -9.94
CA LEU A 53 -8.43 -13.86 -9.30
C LEU A 53 -9.92 -14.11 -9.06
N GLY A 54 -10.73 -13.05 -8.97
CA GLY A 54 -12.17 -13.17 -8.77
C GLY A 54 -12.52 -14.02 -7.55
N PRO A 55 -13.34 -15.09 -7.68
CA PRO A 55 -13.68 -15.99 -6.57
C PRO A 55 -12.48 -16.70 -5.93
N ASP A 56 -11.36 -16.83 -6.65
CA ASP A 56 -10.14 -17.48 -6.15
C ASP A 56 -9.24 -16.50 -5.36
N PHE A 57 -9.63 -15.24 -5.21
CA PHE A 57 -8.86 -14.27 -4.41
C PHE A 57 -8.92 -14.61 -2.92
N ASP A 58 -7.75 -14.91 -2.33
CA ASP A 58 -7.58 -15.03 -0.88
C ASP A 58 -6.87 -13.81 -0.29
N LEU A 59 -7.56 -13.12 0.63
CA LEU A 59 -6.99 -11.96 1.32
C LEU A 59 -5.80 -12.34 2.21
N ARG A 60 -5.79 -13.54 2.81
CA ARG A 60 -4.66 -13.98 3.63
C ARG A 60 -3.42 -14.19 2.77
N GLY A 61 -3.55 -14.94 1.67
CA GLY A 61 -2.47 -15.10 0.69
C GLY A 61 -1.94 -13.77 0.15
N PHE A 62 -2.81 -12.78 -0.09
CA PHE A 62 -2.37 -11.44 -0.49
C PHE A 62 -1.54 -10.75 0.61
N HIS A 63 -1.97 -10.81 1.87
CA HIS A 63 -1.18 -10.26 2.98
C HIS A 63 0.16 -10.96 3.13
N ASP A 64 0.22 -12.28 2.95
CA ASP A 64 1.47 -13.04 3.00
C ASP A 64 2.43 -12.58 1.89
N ALA A 65 1.93 -12.40 0.66
CA ALA A 65 2.73 -11.89 -0.45
C ALA A 65 3.32 -10.50 -0.15
N VAL A 66 2.52 -9.61 0.47
CA VAL A 66 2.94 -8.24 0.81
C VAL A 66 3.92 -8.20 2.00
N LEU A 67 3.73 -9.05 3.02
CA LEU A 67 4.42 -8.90 4.31
C LEU A 67 5.64 -9.80 4.48
N LEU A 68 5.64 -11.02 3.92
CA LEU A 68 6.70 -12.01 4.19
C LEU A 68 8.04 -11.68 3.51
N ASN A 69 8.03 -10.78 2.53
CA ASN A 69 9.24 -10.31 1.85
C ASN A 69 9.94 -9.15 2.59
N GLY A 70 9.39 -8.68 3.71
CA GLY A 70 9.92 -7.55 4.46
C GLY A 70 9.68 -6.20 3.78
N GLU A 71 10.44 -5.18 4.19
CA GLU A 71 10.36 -3.84 3.61
C GLU A 71 11.07 -3.81 2.25
N VAL A 72 10.28 -3.60 1.19
CA VAL A 72 10.78 -3.54 -0.19
C VAL A 72 10.34 -2.25 -0.87
N PRO A 73 11.06 -1.77 -1.92
CA PRO A 73 10.58 -0.68 -2.76
C PRO A 73 9.23 -1.01 -3.40
N LEU A 74 8.39 0.00 -3.63
CA LEU A 74 7.05 -0.18 -4.21
C LEU A 74 7.05 -0.92 -5.56
N ALA A 75 8.07 -0.68 -6.41
CA ALA A 75 8.21 -1.41 -7.68
C ALA A 75 8.47 -2.91 -7.47
N VAL A 76 9.25 -3.27 -6.45
CA VAL A 76 9.51 -4.67 -6.11
C VAL A 76 8.25 -5.31 -5.51
N LEU A 77 7.46 -4.56 -4.74
CA LEU A 77 6.18 -5.02 -4.23
C LEU A 77 5.20 -5.33 -5.37
N ASP A 78 5.16 -4.49 -6.41
CA ASP A 78 4.37 -4.72 -7.63
C ASP A 78 4.80 -6.03 -8.31
N ASP A 79 6.10 -6.24 -8.52
CA ASP A 79 6.64 -7.47 -9.10
C ASP A 79 6.25 -8.72 -8.28
N ILE A 80 6.33 -8.64 -6.95
CA ILE A 80 5.96 -9.74 -6.04
C ILE A 80 4.48 -10.10 -6.20
N VAL A 81 3.59 -9.11 -6.19
CA VAL A 81 2.14 -9.36 -6.32
C VAL A 81 1.82 -9.86 -7.73
N ALA A 82 2.44 -9.29 -8.77
CA ALA A 82 2.27 -9.72 -10.15
C ALA A 82 2.71 -11.18 -10.36
N ALA A 83 3.77 -11.64 -9.69
CA ALA A 83 4.20 -13.04 -9.72
C ALA A 83 3.28 -13.96 -8.90
N TRP A 84 2.71 -13.46 -7.80
CA TRP A 84 1.83 -14.22 -6.91
C TRP A 84 0.47 -14.55 -7.56
N ILE A 85 -0.13 -13.62 -8.31
CA ILE A 85 -1.44 -13.82 -8.98
C ILE A 85 -1.49 -15.10 -9.86
N PRO A 86 -0.61 -15.31 -10.84
CA PRO A 86 -0.66 -16.52 -11.66
C PRO A 86 -0.37 -17.80 -10.87
N GLU A 87 0.40 -17.72 -9.78
CA GLU A 87 0.60 -18.87 -8.89
C GLU A 87 -0.69 -19.25 -8.17
N GLN A 88 -1.43 -18.27 -7.62
CA GLN A 88 -2.72 -18.54 -7.00
C GLN A 88 -3.73 -19.14 -7.97
N ARG A 89 -3.77 -18.65 -9.21
CA ARG A 89 -4.64 -19.22 -10.26
C ARG A 89 -4.32 -20.69 -10.52
N ARG A 90 -3.03 -21.03 -10.64
CA ARG A 90 -2.58 -22.44 -10.80
C ARG A 90 -2.95 -23.31 -9.61
N LEU A 91 -2.84 -22.80 -8.38
CA LEU A 91 -3.21 -23.54 -7.17
C LEU A 91 -4.72 -23.83 -7.15
N ALA A 92 -5.55 -22.83 -7.43
CA ALA A 92 -7.00 -23.00 -7.49
C ALA A 92 -7.44 -23.99 -8.58
N GLU A 93 -6.80 -23.96 -9.76
CA GLU A 93 -7.04 -24.94 -10.83
C GLU A 93 -6.67 -26.36 -10.41
N ARG A 94 -5.53 -26.54 -9.75
CA ARG A 94 -5.09 -27.86 -9.24
C ARG A 94 -6.04 -28.40 -8.17
N GLU A 95 -6.55 -27.56 -7.29
CA GLU A 95 -7.53 -27.96 -6.29
C GLU A 95 -8.85 -28.38 -6.92
N ARG A 96 -9.32 -27.66 -7.94
CA ARG A 96 -10.52 -28.04 -8.70
C ARG A 96 -10.35 -29.39 -9.41
N GLN A 97 -9.18 -29.67 -9.99
CA GLN A 97 -8.90 -30.95 -10.66
C GLN A 97 -8.80 -32.16 -9.72
N ARG A 98 -8.54 -31.92 -8.42
CA ARG A 98 -8.45 -32.98 -7.41
C ARG A 98 -9.79 -33.32 -6.77
N ARG A 99 -10.82 -32.49 -6.97
CA ARG A 99 -12.19 -32.70 -6.49
C ARG A 99 -13.02 -33.43 -7.53
#